data_AF-A0A5B2XS66-F1
#
_entry.id   AF-A0A5B2XS66-F1
#
_cell.length_a   1.000
_cell.length_b   1.000
_cell.length_c   1.000
_cell.angle_alpha   90.00
_cell.angle_beta   90.00
_cell.angle_gamma   90.00
#
_symmetry.space_group_name_H-M   'P 1'
#
loop_
_entity.id
_entity.type
_entity.pdbx_description
1 polymer ?
#
loop_
_entity_poly.entity_id
_entity_poly.type
_entity_poly.pdbx_seq_one_letter_code
_entity_poly.pdbx_strand_id
1 'polypeptide(L)'
;MTDEDLAGQGGHAQGPPVPVMPAENVKYSLVRACGITPPSNAKIHAARQAQWFTDRKPDPSLSVSQLTVAYQGTTGAAAIAEIRELLTCQDYQDGSITRTVTGDETIPAVAGADAQYVYCENENASCVMLLARGDLATAVTVRGGDSLADASKLAPLVMTALARA
;
A
#
# COMPACT_ATOMS: atom_id res chain seq x y z
N MET A 1 -9.83 -0.43 -3.60
CA MET A 1 -11.06 -0.78 -2.85
C MET A 1 -12.15 0.18 -3.24
N THR A 2 -13.42 -0.21 -3.10
CA THR A 2 -14.57 0.69 -3.30
C THR A 2 -14.98 1.35 -1.99
N ASP A 3 -15.80 2.41 -2.07
CA ASP A 3 -16.34 3.08 -0.88
C ASP A 3 -17.29 2.16 -0.10
N GLU A 4 -17.98 1.23 -0.77
CA GLU A 4 -18.82 0.21 -0.12
C GLU A 4 -18.00 -0.80 0.70
N ASP A 5 -16.84 -1.22 0.21
CA ASP A 5 -15.95 -2.15 0.92
C ASP A 5 -15.46 -1.58 2.27
N LEU A 6 -15.32 -0.25 2.36
CA LEU A 6 -14.83 0.46 3.54
C LEU A 6 -15.95 1.04 4.42
N ALA A 7 -17.11 1.36 3.85
CA ALA A 7 -18.30 1.74 4.61
C ALA A 7 -18.73 0.61 5.56
N GLY A 8 -18.59 -0.66 5.13
CA GLY A 8 -18.79 -1.83 6.00
C GLY A 8 -17.81 -1.94 7.17
N GLN A 9 -16.73 -1.15 7.16
CA GLN A 9 -15.74 -1.03 8.25
C GLN A 9 -15.78 0.33 8.96
N GLY A 10 -16.82 1.15 8.71
CA GLY A 10 -16.97 2.48 9.29
C GLY A 10 -16.09 3.56 8.65
N GLY A 11 -15.57 3.31 7.45
CA GLY A 11 -14.77 4.27 6.69
C GLY A 11 -15.58 5.16 5.76
N HIS A 12 -15.10 6.39 5.60
CA HIS A 12 -15.61 7.34 4.62
C HIS A 12 -14.45 7.81 3.73
N ALA A 13 -14.69 7.91 2.42
CA ALA A 13 -13.70 8.43 1.48
C ALA A 13 -13.52 9.95 1.67
N GLN A 14 -12.28 10.43 1.60
CA GLN A 14 -11.98 11.86 1.69
C GLN A 14 -12.46 12.65 0.45
N GLY A 15 -12.88 11.95 -0.60
CA GLY A 15 -13.33 12.48 -1.87
C GLY A 15 -13.41 11.39 -2.94
N PRO A 16 -13.84 11.71 -4.18
CA PRO A 16 -13.81 10.73 -5.27
C PRO A 16 -12.38 10.23 -5.52
N PRO A 17 -12.18 8.99 -5.98
CA PRO A 17 -10.86 8.47 -6.33
C PRO A 17 -10.14 9.42 -7.27
N VAL A 18 -8.87 9.74 -6.97
CA VAL A 18 -8.08 10.64 -7.83
C VAL A 18 -7.89 9.94 -9.19
N PRO A 19 -8.12 10.63 -10.33
CA PRO A 19 -7.99 10.03 -11.65
C PRO A 19 -6.60 9.42 -11.90
N VAL A 20 -6.56 8.41 -12.75
CA VAL A 20 -5.31 7.84 -13.29
C VAL A 20 -4.56 8.96 -14.03
N MET A 21 -3.44 9.44 -13.50
CA MET A 21 -2.62 10.41 -14.23
C MET A 21 -1.57 9.64 -15.06
N PRO A 22 -1.39 9.98 -16.36
CA PRO A 22 -0.36 9.37 -17.19
C PRO A 22 1.03 9.49 -16.56
N ALA A 23 1.84 8.44 -16.65
CA ALA A 23 3.17 8.37 -16.05
C ALA A 23 4.20 9.38 -16.62
N GLU A 24 3.86 10.10 -17.68
CA GLU A 24 4.78 10.94 -18.45
C GLU A 24 5.44 12.07 -17.65
N ASN A 25 4.84 12.51 -16.53
CA ASN A 25 5.35 13.64 -15.72
C ASN A 25 5.52 13.36 -14.22
N VAL A 26 5.14 12.17 -13.72
CA VAL A 26 5.25 11.82 -12.29
C VAL A 26 5.87 10.43 -12.17
N LYS A 27 7.08 10.34 -11.59
CA LYS A 27 7.66 9.05 -11.21
C LYS A 27 6.89 8.51 -10.01
N TYR A 28 5.95 7.61 -10.26
CA TYR A 28 5.32 6.84 -9.20
C TYR A 28 6.34 5.92 -8.55
N SER A 29 6.18 5.71 -7.24
CA SER A 29 6.92 4.69 -6.51
C SER A 29 5.90 3.94 -5.68
N LEU A 30 5.88 2.62 -5.81
CA LEU A 30 4.96 1.78 -5.03
C LEU A 30 5.23 1.93 -3.53
N VAL A 31 6.50 2.10 -3.15
CA VAL A 31 6.96 2.40 -1.79
C VAL A 31 7.97 3.55 -1.84
N ARG A 32 7.89 4.49 -0.91
CA ARG A 32 8.84 5.63 -0.79
C ARG A 32 9.77 5.52 0.42
N ALA A 33 9.78 4.39 1.10
CA ALA A 33 10.62 4.14 2.26
C ALA A 33 12.11 4.09 1.91
N CYS A 34 12.98 4.42 2.86
CA CYS A 34 14.43 4.23 2.72
C CYS A 34 15.10 4.94 1.53
N GLY A 35 14.44 5.91 0.88
CA GLY A 35 14.94 6.52 -0.35
C GLY A 35 15.11 5.53 -1.51
N ILE A 36 14.48 4.34 -1.43
CA ILE A 36 14.65 3.31 -2.44
C ILE A 36 13.99 3.76 -3.73
N THR A 37 14.65 3.44 -4.85
CA THR A 37 14.06 3.58 -6.18
C THR A 37 14.20 2.24 -6.89
N PRO A 38 13.24 1.31 -6.70
CA PRO A 38 13.25 0.03 -7.37
C PRO A 38 13.34 0.21 -8.89
N PRO A 39 14.15 -0.59 -9.60
CA PRO A 39 14.20 -0.57 -11.07
C PRO A 39 12.81 -0.70 -11.72
N SER A 40 11.90 -1.47 -11.10
CA SER A 40 10.52 -1.61 -11.53
C SER A 40 9.74 -0.29 -11.59
N ASN A 41 10.11 0.76 -10.84
CA ASN A 41 9.44 2.07 -10.92
C ASN A 41 9.49 2.68 -12.33
N ALA A 42 10.58 2.46 -13.06
CA ALA A 42 10.71 2.96 -14.45
C ALA A 42 9.75 2.27 -15.43
N LYS A 43 9.13 1.16 -15.00
CA LYS A 43 8.19 0.35 -15.79
C LYS A 43 6.74 0.61 -15.43
N ILE A 44 6.45 1.53 -14.49
CA ILE A 44 5.08 1.92 -14.14
C ILE A 44 4.51 2.76 -15.29
N HIS A 45 3.41 2.31 -15.89
CA HIS A 45 2.76 3.02 -16.99
C HIS A 45 1.40 3.61 -16.61
N ALA A 46 0.78 3.13 -15.53
CA ALA A 46 -0.44 3.69 -14.96
C ALA A 46 -0.44 3.58 -13.43
N ALA A 47 -1.11 4.51 -12.76
CA ALA A 47 -1.29 4.47 -11.32
C ALA A 47 -2.64 5.08 -10.90
N ARG A 48 -3.20 4.59 -9.79
CA ARG A 48 -4.42 5.11 -9.16
C ARG A 48 -4.21 5.22 -7.66
N GLN A 49 -4.62 6.34 -7.07
CA GLN A 49 -4.52 6.58 -5.64
C GLN A 49 -5.92 6.82 -5.02
N ALA A 50 -6.10 6.35 -3.80
CA ALA A 50 -7.27 6.64 -2.99
C ALA A 50 -6.89 6.73 -1.50
N GLN A 51 -7.68 7.50 -0.74
CA GLN A 51 -7.45 7.72 0.69
C GLN A 51 -8.78 7.77 1.43
N TRP A 52 -8.81 7.11 2.59
CA TRP A 52 -9.98 6.97 3.43
C TRP A 52 -9.62 7.22 4.89
N PHE A 53 -10.59 7.68 5.65
CA PHE A 53 -10.48 7.88 7.09
C PHE A 53 -11.68 7.23 7.78
N THR A 54 -11.46 6.69 8.98
CA THR A 54 -12.56 6.27 9.85
C THR A 54 -12.55 7.14 11.10
N ASP A 55 -13.71 7.68 11.46
CA ASP A 55 -13.90 8.32 12.76
C ASP A 55 -14.27 7.24 13.79
N ARG A 56 -13.27 6.47 14.26
CA ARG A 56 -13.47 5.62 15.43
C ARG A 56 -13.48 6.54 16.66
N LYS A 57 -14.53 6.49 17.47
CA LYS A 57 -14.49 7.03 18.85
C LYS A 57 -14.47 5.84 19.82
N PRO A 58 -13.67 5.86 20.89
CA PRO A 58 -12.82 6.96 21.38
C PRO A 58 -11.37 6.99 20.84
N ASP A 59 -11.00 6.07 19.94
CA ASP A 59 -9.62 5.87 19.46
C ASP A 59 -9.16 6.86 18.36
N PRO A 60 -7.85 6.96 18.07
CA PRO A 60 -7.36 7.78 16.96
C PRO A 60 -7.96 7.32 15.62
N SER A 61 -8.19 8.27 14.73
CA SER A 61 -8.72 8.03 13.39
C SER A 61 -7.81 7.07 12.61
N LEU A 62 -8.38 5.94 12.16
CA LEU A 62 -7.73 5.08 11.18
C LEU A 62 -7.63 5.86 9.88
N SER A 63 -6.43 5.93 9.30
CA SER A 63 -6.26 6.41 7.94
C SER A 63 -5.74 5.28 7.07
N VAL A 64 -6.35 5.13 5.89
CA VAL A 64 -5.96 4.14 4.90
C VAL A 64 -5.65 4.88 3.62
N SER A 65 -4.44 4.70 3.07
CA SER A 65 -4.10 5.18 1.73
C SER A 65 -3.70 4.02 0.85
N GLN A 66 -4.28 3.94 -0.34
CA GLN A 66 -3.98 2.94 -1.34
C GLN A 66 -3.37 3.60 -2.58
N LEU A 67 -2.27 3.03 -3.06
CA LEU A 67 -1.71 3.26 -4.38
C LEU A 67 -1.75 1.93 -5.14
N THR A 68 -2.36 1.92 -6.32
CA THR A 68 -2.28 0.80 -7.26
C THR A 68 -1.51 1.26 -8.48
N VAL A 69 -0.60 0.43 -8.96
CA VAL A 69 0.21 0.68 -10.16
C VAL A 69 0.10 -0.49 -11.12
N ALA A 70 0.20 -0.19 -12.41
CA ALA A 70 0.31 -1.17 -13.48
C ALA A 70 1.69 -1.07 -14.12
N TYR A 71 2.31 -2.22 -14.36
CA TYR A 71 3.66 -2.34 -14.91
C TYR A 71 3.63 -2.77 -16.38
N GLN A 72 4.59 -2.27 -17.15
CA GLN A 72 4.85 -2.75 -18.52
C GLN A 72 6.22 -3.42 -18.58
N GLY A 73 6.30 -4.69 -19.01
CA GLY A 73 7.57 -5.42 -19.10
C GLY A 73 8.17 -5.85 -17.75
N THR A 74 7.34 -5.94 -16.71
CA THR A 74 7.62 -6.66 -15.45
C THR A 74 6.30 -7.09 -14.80
N THR A 75 6.35 -7.91 -13.75
CA THR A 75 5.18 -8.30 -12.95
C THR A 75 5.15 -7.51 -11.64
N GLY A 76 3.96 -7.41 -11.04
CA GLY A 76 3.83 -6.85 -9.69
C GLY A 76 4.60 -7.68 -8.65
N ALA A 77 4.64 -9.00 -8.81
CA ALA A 77 5.38 -9.90 -7.92
C ALA A 77 6.90 -9.63 -7.97
N ALA A 78 7.46 -9.43 -9.16
CA ALA A 78 8.87 -9.06 -9.31
C ALA A 78 9.16 -7.69 -8.66
N ALA A 79 8.27 -6.71 -8.82
CA ALA A 79 8.41 -5.41 -8.18
C ALA A 79 8.38 -5.49 -6.64
N ILE A 80 7.52 -6.34 -6.07
CA ILE A 80 7.48 -6.56 -4.61
C ILE A 80 8.78 -7.23 -4.13
N ALA A 81 9.32 -8.21 -4.87
CA ALA A 81 10.59 -8.84 -4.53
C ALA A 81 11.74 -7.82 -4.52
N GLU A 82 11.83 -6.96 -5.54
CA GLU A 82 12.81 -5.87 -5.58
C GLU A 82 12.68 -4.93 -4.36
N ILE A 83 11.46 -4.55 -3.99
CA ILE A 83 11.23 -3.68 -2.83
C ILE A 83 11.73 -4.36 -1.55
N ARG A 84 11.41 -5.64 -1.36
CA ARG A 84 11.83 -6.40 -0.19
C ARG A 84 13.36 -6.49 -0.07
N GLU A 85 14.05 -6.70 -1.19
CA GLU A 85 15.51 -6.74 -1.22
C GLU A 85 16.15 -5.39 -0.93
N LEU A 86 15.52 -4.30 -1.37
CA LEU A 86 16.04 -2.94 -1.21
C LEU A 86 15.69 -2.31 0.14
N LEU A 87 14.62 -2.76 0.81
CA LEU A 87 14.17 -2.24 2.10
C LEU A 87 15.05 -2.75 3.24
N THR A 88 16.24 -2.17 3.35
CA THR A 88 17.27 -2.58 4.31
C THR A 88 17.57 -1.51 5.37
N CYS A 89 16.98 -0.32 5.23
CA CYS A 89 17.20 0.75 6.19
C CYS A 89 16.35 0.56 7.44
N GLN A 90 16.90 0.99 8.57
CA GLN A 90 16.15 1.05 9.82
C GLN A 90 15.37 2.36 9.92
N ASP A 91 15.98 3.49 9.55
CA ASP A 91 15.35 4.81 9.63
C ASP A 91 15.40 5.53 8.29
N TYR A 92 14.34 6.29 7.97
CA TYR A 92 14.32 7.18 6.81
C TYR A 92 13.45 8.42 7.03
N GLN A 93 13.66 9.44 6.20
CA GLN A 93 12.86 10.66 6.19
C GLN A 93 11.70 10.55 5.20
N ASP A 94 10.48 10.77 5.68
CA ASP A 94 9.27 10.96 4.87
C ASP A 94 8.75 12.38 5.07
N GLY A 95 9.16 13.28 4.18
CA GLY A 95 8.94 14.72 4.36
C GLY A 95 9.71 15.25 5.57
N SER A 96 8.99 15.69 6.60
CA SER A 96 9.57 16.18 7.87
C SER A 96 9.49 15.16 9.01
N ILE A 97 9.06 13.92 8.73
CA ILE A 97 8.85 12.88 9.74
C ILE A 97 9.91 11.80 9.56
N THR A 98 10.66 11.52 10.64
CA THR A 98 11.48 10.31 10.72
C THR A 98 10.58 9.10 10.90
N ARG A 99 10.76 8.09 10.04
CA ARG A 99 10.09 6.79 10.10
C ARG A 99 11.12 5.73 10.44
N THR A 100 10.78 4.85 11.38
CA THR A 100 11.60 3.71 11.76
C THR A 100 10.92 2.42 11.31
N VAL A 101 11.49 1.74 10.33
CA VAL A 101 11.05 0.42 9.88
C VAL A 101 11.32 -0.57 11.01
N THR A 102 10.25 -1.18 11.52
CA THR A 102 10.32 -2.07 12.70
C THR A 102 10.57 -3.53 12.30
N GLY A 103 10.34 -3.87 11.02
CA GLY A 103 10.67 -5.16 10.42
C GLY A 103 9.62 -5.68 9.44
N ASP A 104 9.94 -6.83 8.83
CA ASP A 104 9.01 -7.64 8.06
C ASP A 104 7.93 -8.20 8.99
N GLU A 105 6.66 -8.04 8.60
CA GLU A 105 5.52 -8.60 9.30
C GLU A 105 4.85 -9.70 8.47
N THR A 106 4.14 -10.60 9.16
CA THR A 106 3.38 -11.67 8.50
C THR A 106 1.89 -11.48 8.71
N ILE A 107 1.16 -11.39 7.61
CA ILE A 107 -0.30 -11.52 7.57
C ILE A 107 -0.67 -12.86 6.90
N PRO A 108 -1.89 -13.38 7.11
CA PRO A 108 -2.36 -14.58 6.40
C PRO A 108 -2.18 -14.46 4.89
N ALA A 109 -1.93 -15.59 4.23
CA ALA A 109 -1.81 -15.64 2.78
C ALA A 109 -3.15 -15.22 2.12
N VAL A 110 -3.09 -14.25 1.21
CA VAL A 110 -4.28 -13.74 0.54
C VAL A 110 -4.52 -14.52 -0.74
N ALA A 111 -5.69 -15.13 -0.87
CA ALA A 111 -6.04 -15.93 -2.04
C ALA A 111 -5.97 -15.10 -3.34
N GLY A 112 -5.32 -15.64 -4.36
CA GLY A 112 -5.16 -15.00 -5.66
C GLY A 112 -4.11 -13.89 -5.73
N ALA A 113 -3.31 -13.69 -4.68
CA ALA A 113 -2.11 -12.86 -4.73
C ALA A 113 -0.93 -13.69 -5.25
N ASP A 114 -0.20 -13.14 -6.24
CA ASP A 114 1.03 -13.75 -6.75
C ASP A 114 2.21 -13.48 -5.81
N ALA A 115 2.15 -12.35 -5.10
CA ALA A 115 3.08 -12.01 -4.02
C ALA A 115 2.39 -11.11 -3.00
N GLN A 116 2.83 -11.21 -1.75
CA GLN A 116 2.47 -10.31 -0.67
C GLN A 116 3.69 -9.98 0.18
N TYR A 117 3.73 -8.77 0.71
CA TYR A 117 4.75 -8.32 1.64
C TYR A 117 4.17 -7.29 2.59
N VAL A 118 4.54 -7.36 3.87
CA VAL A 118 4.09 -6.39 4.87
C VAL A 118 5.29 -5.98 5.70
N TYR A 119 5.38 -4.68 5.96
CA TYR A 119 6.30 -4.15 6.95
C TYR A 119 5.59 -3.04 7.73
N CYS A 120 6.03 -2.81 8.95
CA CYS A 120 5.48 -1.76 9.80
C CYS A 120 6.55 -0.77 10.22
N GLU A 121 6.08 0.42 10.61
CA GLU A 121 6.86 1.56 11.00
C GLU A 121 6.42 2.03 12.39
N ASN A 122 7.38 2.54 13.16
CA ASN A 122 7.16 3.18 14.46
C ASN A 122 6.32 2.31 15.42
N GLU A 123 6.77 1.08 15.72
CA GLU A 123 6.08 0.16 16.64
C GLU A 123 4.63 -0.15 16.22
N ASN A 124 4.42 -0.44 14.93
CA ASN A 124 3.11 -0.76 14.34
C ASN A 124 2.10 0.40 14.30
N ALA A 125 2.55 1.64 14.52
CA ALA A 125 1.71 2.83 14.35
C ALA A 125 1.30 3.06 12.87
N SER A 126 2.08 2.52 11.93
CA SER A 126 1.81 2.55 10.50
C SER A 126 2.28 1.23 9.87
N CYS A 127 1.44 0.56 9.09
CA CYS A 127 1.81 -0.65 8.38
C CYS A 127 1.56 -0.50 6.89
N VAL A 128 2.51 -0.95 6.08
CA VAL A 128 2.43 -0.95 4.62
C VAL A 128 2.31 -2.39 4.14
N MET A 129 1.19 -2.69 3.50
CA MET A 129 0.92 -3.97 2.87
C MET A 129 1.03 -3.83 1.36
N LEU A 130 1.86 -4.66 0.74
CA LEU A 130 2.01 -4.79 -0.70
C LEU A 130 1.34 -6.09 -1.15
N LEU A 131 0.52 -5.99 -2.18
CA LEU A 131 -0.10 -7.15 -2.83
C LEU A 131 0.05 -7.03 -4.34
N ALA A 132 0.31 -8.15 -5.02
CA ALA A 132 0.46 -8.19 -6.47
C ALA A 132 -0.41 -9.27 -7.12
N ARG A 133 -0.82 -8.98 -8.36
CA ARG A 133 -1.49 -9.92 -9.26
C ARG A 133 -1.20 -9.55 -10.71
N GLY A 134 -0.61 -10.47 -11.47
CA GLY A 134 -0.17 -10.22 -12.83
C GLY A 134 0.83 -9.07 -12.91
N ASP A 135 0.52 -8.09 -13.74
CA ASP A 135 1.26 -6.84 -13.94
C ASP A 135 0.83 -5.71 -12.99
N LEU A 136 -0.11 -5.97 -12.08
CA LEU A 136 -0.56 -5.00 -11.08
C LEU A 136 0.11 -5.22 -9.72
N ALA A 137 0.40 -4.13 -9.04
CA ALA A 137 0.71 -4.15 -7.61
C ALA A 137 -0.01 -3.01 -6.88
N THR A 138 -0.28 -3.21 -5.61
CA THR A 138 -0.88 -2.20 -4.76
C THR A 138 -0.17 -2.12 -3.42
N ALA A 139 0.08 -0.89 -2.98
CA ALA A 139 0.53 -0.56 -1.65
C ALA A 139 -0.64 0.03 -0.86
N VAL A 140 -0.90 -0.53 0.31
CA VAL A 140 -1.90 -0.04 1.25
C VAL A 140 -1.19 0.32 2.53
N THR A 141 -1.19 1.60 2.86
CA THR A 141 -0.69 2.11 4.14
C THR A 141 -1.86 2.30 5.09
N VAL A 142 -1.81 1.63 6.23
CA VAL A 142 -2.76 1.74 7.33
C VAL A 142 -2.06 2.48 8.47
N ARG A 143 -2.66 3.53 9.01
CA ARG A 143 -2.11 4.27 10.16
C ARG A 143 -3.15 4.48 11.24
N GLY A 144 -2.71 4.38 12.49
CA GLY A 144 -3.57 4.50 13.67
C GLY A 144 -4.27 3.18 14.02
N GLY A 145 -4.73 3.07 15.27
CA GLY A 145 -5.30 1.83 15.80
C GLY A 145 -4.29 0.67 15.81
N ASP A 146 -4.79 -0.55 15.62
CA ASP A 146 -3.97 -1.76 15.41
C ASP A 146 -3.72 -1.94 13.90
N SER A 147 -2.71 -1.20 13.38
CA SER A 147 -2.47 -1.07 11.95
C SER A 147 -2.20 -2.42 11.27
N LEU A 148 -1.55 -3.37 11.95
CA LEU A 148 -1.25 -4.68 11.39
C LEU A 148 -2.51 -5.55 11.31
N ALA A 149 -3.32 -5.57 12.38
CA ALA A 149 -4.58 -6.31 12.36
C ALA A 149 -5.55 -5.73 11.32
N ASP A 150 -5.62 -4.40 11.20
CA ASP A 150 -6.48 -3.75 10.22
C ASP A 150 -5.95 -3.94 8.77
N ALA A 151 -4.64 -3.94 8.54
CA ALA A 151 -4.06 -4.33 7.24
C ALA A 151 -4.44 -5.77 6.86
N SER A 152 -4.34 -6.71 7.80
CA SER A 152 -4.73 -8.12 7.61
C SER A 152 -6.21 -8.27 7.22
N LYS A 153 -7.11 -7.52 7.86
CA LYS A 153 -8.55 -7.51 7.51
C LYS A 153 -8.83 -6.89 6.14
N LEU A 154 -8.05 -5.90 5.73
CA LEU A 154 -8.23 -5.22 4.44
C LEU A 154 -7.67 -6.04 3.27
N ALA A 155 -6.69 -6.91 3.50
CA ALA A 155 -5.98 -7.64 2.45
C ALA A 155 -6.90 -8.38 1.44
N PRO A 156 -7.94 -9.14 1.88
CA PRO A 156 -8.84 -9.82 0.95
C PRO A 156 -9.69 -8.86 0.10
N LEU A 157 -10.09 -7.72 0.67
CA LEU A 157 -10.87 -6.68 -0.03
C LEU A 157 -10.01 -6.00 -1.11
N VAL A 158 -8.76 -5.70 -0.75
CA VAL A 158 -7.78 -5.13 -1.67
C VAL A 158 -7.53 -6.08 -2.84
N MET A 159 -7.35 -7.38 -2.58
CA MET A 159 -7.17 -8.37 -3.66
C MET A 159 -8.39 -8.54 -4.55
N THR A 160 -9.59 -8.49 -3.97
CA THR A 160 -10.84 -8.55 -4.74
C THR A 160 -10.95 -7.35 -5.68
N ALA A 161 -10.55 -6.16 -5.21
CA ALA A 161 -10.52 -4.97 -6.05
C ALA A 161 -9.43 -5.05 -7.14
N LEU A 162 -8.25 -5.58 -6.81
CA LEU A 162 -7.15 -5.75 -7.76
C LEU A 162 -7.50 -6.75 -8.87
N ALA A 163 -8.31 -7.76 -8.57
CA ALA A 163 -8.81 -8.74 -9.54
C ALA A 163 -9.76 -8.16 -10.61
N ARG A 164 -10.30 -6.95 -10.39
CA ARG A 164 -11.28 -6.28 -11.25
C ARG A 164 -10.71 -5.08 -12.01
N ALA A 165 -9.47 -4.69 -11.70
CA ALA A 165 -8.77 -3.56 -12.32
C ALA A 165 -8.21 -3.95 -13.69
#